data_AF-A0A2J7QWK9-F1
#
_entry.id   AF-A0A2J7QWK9-F1
#
_cell.length_a   1.000
_cell.length_b   1.000
_cell.length_c   1.000
_cell.angle_alpha   90.00
_cell.angle_beta   90.00
_cell.angle_gamma   90.00
#
_symmetry.space_group_name_H-M   'P 1'
#
loop_
_entity.id
_entity.type
_entity.pdbx_description
1 polymer ?
#
loop_
_entity_poly.entity_id
_entity_poly.type
_entity_poly.pdbx_seq_one_letter_code
_entity_poly.pdbx_strand_id
1 'polypeptide(L)'
;MEAIIAQLEEQLRGLTIGVKTKDLSLAASIKEWSGQANARPVTEFISQVEQCARLSNWSREDLANIVKAKLIGEARVFINGRDHLAGENVRYEELKAALVDRFSEKLPARYHYNQLHEAAQGREETPIQFLDRCRALSQKTVSKSADPTEQRILREEAETRLLTSFVYGLRRETGHELRIRNPDSIEQALAMATVIYNANKMETGIKNMLPSLYKGTRAPLICYDCGQPGHIVRYCKAGRNPTARREKNSPN
;
A
#
# COMPACT_ATOMS: atom_id res chain seq x y z
N MET A 1 -32.57 -56.53 29.99
CA MET A 1 -32.89 -55.25 29.33
C MET A 1 -31.75 -54.25 29.49
N GLU A 2 -31.23 -54.03 30.71
CA GLU A 2 -30.13 -53.08 30.95
C GLU A 2 -28.83 -53.38 30.20
N ALA A 3 -28.46 -54.66 30.03
CA ALA A 3 -27.26 -55.06 29.28
C ALA A 3 -27.32 -54.70 27.78
N ILE A 4 -28.53 -54.72 27.19
CA ILE A 4 -28.73 -54.38 25.77
C ILE A 4 -28.65 -52.86 25.58
N ILE A 5 -29.17 -52.09 26.54
CA ILE A 5 -29.10 -50.63 26.54
C ILE A 5 -27.64 -50.17 26.67
N ALA A 6 -26.87 -50.75 27.60
CA ALA A 6 -25.46 -50.43 27.77
C ALA A 6 -24.62 -50.75 26.51
N GLN A 7 -24.94 -51.85 25.81
CA GLN A 7 -24.26 -52.24 24.58
C GLN A 7 -24.61 -51.30 23.40
N LEU A 8 -25.87 -50.85 23.31
CA LEU A 8 -26.29 -49.85 22.32
C LEU A 8 -25.68 -48.47 22.57
N GLU A 9 -25.56 -48.05 23.84
CA GLU A 9 -24.89 -46.80 24.20
C GLU A 9 -23.39 -46.83 23.89
N GLU A 10 -22.72 -47.97 24.08
CA GLU A 10 -21.31 -48.15 23.74
C GLU A 10 -21.09 -48.14 22.22
N GLN A 11 -22.00 -48.75 21.45
CA GLN A 11 -21.99 -48.68 19.98
C GLN A 11 -22.25 -47.25 19.47
N LEU A 12 -23.15 -46.49 20.11
CA LEU A 12 -23.39 -45.08 19.80
C LEU A 12 -22.19 -44.20 20.17
N ARG A 13 -21.57 -44.42 21.33
CA ARG A 13 -20.33 -43.74 21.73
C ARG A 13 -19.20 -44.00 20.73
N GLY A 14 -19.00 -45.26 20.33
CA GLY A 14 -18.04 -45.64 19.30
C GLY A 14 -18.26 -45.00 17.93
N LEU A 15 -19.52 -44.74 17.55
CA LEU A 15 -19.87 -44.00 16.33
C LEU A 15 -19.67 -42.49 16.45
N THR A 16 -19.74 -41.92 17.65
CA THR A 16 -19.55 -40.47 17.89
C THR A 16 -18.09 -40.05 18.09
N ILE A 17 -17.19 -40.98 18.42
CA ILE A 17 -15.74 -40.74 18.53
C ILE A 17 -15.15 -40.63 17.12
N GLY A 18 -15.39 -39.49 16.46
CA GLY A 18 -14.86 -39.23 15.12
C GLY A 18 -15.76 -38.37 14.23
N VAL A 19 -17.04 -38.17 14.61
CA VAL A 19 -17.89 -37.17 13.95
C VAL A 19 -17.40 -35.81 14.40
N LYS A 20 -16.47 -35.23 13.64
CA LYS A 20 -16.12 -33.81 13.77
C LYS A 20 -17.42 -33.03 13.62
N THR A 21 -17.94 -32.50 14.72
CA THR A 21 -19.16 -31.71 14.72
C THR A 21 -18.94 -30.52 13.79
N LYS A 22 -19.85 -30.33 12.82
CA LYS A 22 -19.81 -29.17 11.93
C LYS A 22 -20.07 -27.93 12.78
N ASP A 23 -19.04 -27.16 13.05
CA ASP A 23 -19.18 -25.91 13.77
C ASP A 23 -19.55 -24.79 12.78
N LEU A 24 -20.85 -24.52 12.67
CA LEU A 24 -21.39 -23.45 11.83
C LEU A 24 -21.17 -22.06 12.45
N SER A 25 -20.70 -21.96 13.69
CA SER A 25 -20.43 -20.66 14.33
C SER A 25 -19.34 -19.87 13.60
N LEU A 26 -18.39 -20.57 12.96
CA LEU A 26 -17.36 -19.95 12.13
C LEU A 26 -17.95 -19.18 10.94
N ALA A 27 -19.15 -19.52 10.48
CA ALA A 27 -19.85 -18.75 9.45
C ALA A 27 -20.22 -17.34 9.93
N ALA A 28 -20.40 -17.12 11.23
CA ALA A 28 -20.65 -15.78 11.78
C ALA A 28 -19.43 -14.84 11.60
N SER A 29 -18.22 -15.39 11.59
CA SER A 29 -16.98 -14.61 11.39
C SER A 29 -16.79 -14.12 9.95
N ILE A 30 -17.49 -14.75 9.00
CA ILE A 30 -17.49 -14.35 7.60
C ILE A 30 -18.36 -13.09 7.47
N LYS A 31 -17.69 -11.96 7.23
CA LYS A 31 -18.36 -10.70 6.91
C LYS A 31 -19.16 -10.85 5.62
N GLU A 32 -20.27 -10.14 5.52
CA GLU A 32 -21.08 -10.09 4.29
C GLU A 32 -20.29 -9.47 3.13
N TRP A 33 -20.70 -9.77 1.90
CA TRP A 33 -20.03 -9.30 0.70
C TRP A 33 -21.02 -8.82 -0.37
N SER A 34 -20.86 -7.57 -0.80
CA SER A 34 -21.81 -6.88 -1.69
C SER A 34 -21.50 -6.98 -3.18
N GLY A 35 -20.24 -7.25 -3.54
CA GLY A 35 -19.78 -7.22 -4.92
C GLY A 35 -19.53 -5.82 -5.50
N GLN A 36 -19.57 -4.75 -4.69
CA GLN A 36 -19.28 -3.39 -5.15
C GLN A 36 -17.79 -3.19 -5.48
N ALA A 37 -17.49 -2.22 -6.35
CA ALA A 37 -16.12 -1.93 -6.81
C ALA A 37 -15.14 -1.51 -5.69
N ASN A 38 -15.65 -0.95 -4.60
CA ASN A 38 -14.88 -0.59 -3.40
C ASN A 38 -14.87 -1.69 -2.33
N ALA A 39 -15.60 -2.78 -2.53
CA ALA A 39 -15.57 -3.92 -1.63
C ALA A 39 -14.27 -4.71 -1.83
N ARG A 40 -13.93 -5.54 -0.83
CA ARG A 40 -12.82 -6.50 -0.95
C ARG A 40 -12.99 -7.39 -2.20
N PRO A 41 -11.90 -7.82 -2.85
CA PRO A 41 -11.96 -8.68 -4.03
C PRO A 41 -12.74 -9.97 -3.79
N VAL A 42 -13.43 -10.45 -4.83
CA VAL A 42 -14.19 -11.71 -4.79
C VAL A 42 -13.31 -12.91 -4.40
N THR A 43 -12.04 -12.90 -4.82
CA THR A 43 -11.06 -13.95 -4.51
C THR A 43 -10.72 -14.01 -3.02
N GLU A 44 -10.62 -12.86 -2.35
CA GLU A 44 -10.34 -12.77 -0.91
C GLU A 44 -11.54 -13.26 -0.09
N PHE A 45 -12.76 -12.85 -0.47
CA PHE A 45 -13.99 -13.34 0.14
C PHE A 45 -14.10 -14.87 0.03
N ILE A 46 -13.92 -15.43 -1.18
CA ILE A 46 -13.96 -16.88 -1.40
C ILE A 46 -12.90 -17.59 -0.57
N SER A 47 -11.67 -17.05 -0.53
CA SER A 47 -10.58 -17.64 0.25
C SER A 47 -10.89 -17.69 1.75
N GLN A 48 -11.52 -16.64 2.30
CA GLN A 48 -11.97 -16.61 3.70
C GLN A 48 -12.99 -17.72 3.97
N VAL A 49 -14.01 -17.85 3.10
CA VAL A 49 -15.04 -18.88 3.24
C VAL A 49 -14.42 -20.28 3.17
N GLU A 50 -13.54 -20.54 2.21
CA GLU A 50 -12.83 -21.81 2.05
C GLU A 50 -11.92 -22.12 3.25
N GLN A 51 -11.32 -21.12 3.87
CA GLN A 51 -10.53 -21.29 5.09
C GLN A 51 -11.42 -21.72 6.27
N CYS A 52 -12.55 -21.04 6.49
CA CYS A 52 -13.52 -21.44 7.53
C CYS A 52 -14.05 -22.86 7.28
N ALA A 53 -14.36 -23.19 6.03
CA ALA A 53 -14.82 -24.51 5.62
C ALA A 53 -13.81 -25.62 5.93
N ARG A 54 -12.51 -25.37 5.64
CA ARG A 54 -11.43 -26.31 5.96
C ARG A 54 -11.28 -26.56 7.46
N LEU A 55 -11.43 -25.52 8.28
CA LEU A 55 -11.33 -25.65 9.74
C LEU A 55 -12.52 -26.40 10.35
N SER A 56 -13.71 -26.23 9.77
CA SER A 56 -14.96 -26.79 10.29
C SER A 56 -15.47 -28.04 9.55
N ASN A 57 -14.71 -28.54 8.57
CA ASN A 57 -15.08 -29.68 7.71
C ASN A 57 -16.46 -29.52 7.05
N TRP A 58 -16.77 -28.32 6.55
CA TRP A 58 -18.01 -28.06 5.83
C TRP A 58 -18.07 -28.88 4.53
N SER A 59 -19.26 -29.37 4.20
CA SER A 59 -19.51 -30.02 2.91
C SER A 59 -19.49 -28.99 1.78
N ARG A 60 -19.43 -29.45 0.52
CA ARG A 60 -19.56 -28.57 -0.65
C ARG A 60 -20.92 -27.87 -0.72
N GLU A 61 -21.95 -28.52 -0.21
CA GLU A 61 -23.31 -27.98 -0.11
C GLU A 61 -23.39 -26.89 0.97
N ASP A 62 -22.81 -27.15 2.16
CA ASP A 62 -22.69 -26.16 3.23
C ASP A 62 -21.96 -24.91 2.73
N LEU A 63 -20.86 -25.09 1.98
CA LEU A 63 -20.11 -24.02 1.31
C LEU A 63 -20.98 -23.18 0.37
N ALA A 64 -21.74 -23.83 -0.52
CA ALA A 64 -22.62 -23.13 -1.46
C ALA A 64 -23.71 -22.32 -0.73
N ASN A 65 -24.32 -22.93 0.30
CA ASN A 65 -25.35 -22.29 1.11
C ASN A 65 -24.82 -21.10 1.92
N ILE A 66 -23.65 -21.26 2.55
CA ILE A 66 -23.01 -20.19 3.32
C ILE A 66 -22.57 -19.05 2.41
N VAL A 67 -22.00 -19.34 1.24
CA VAL A 67 -21.68 -18.29 0.26
C VAL A 67 -22.93 -17.50 -0.07
N LYS A 68 -24.01 -18.17 -0.53
CA LYS A 68 -25.28 -17.51 -0.87
C LYS A 68 -25.84 -16.66 0.26
N ALA A 69 -25.82 -17.18 1.49
CA ALA A 69 -26.30 -16.47 2.67
C ALA A 69 -25.48 -15.22 2.99
N LYS A 70 -24.18 -15.20 2.65
CA LYS A 70 -23.26 -14.08 2.89
C LYS A 70 -23.20 -13.06 1.75
N LEU A 71 -23.83 -13.35 0.62
CA LEU A 71 -23.98 -12.39 -0.47
C LEU A 71 -25.07 -11.37 -0.13
N ILE A 72 -24.74 -10.10 -0.31
CA ILE A 72 -25.67 -8.98 -0.23
C ILE A 72 -25.54 -8.12 -1.51
N GLY A 73 -26.38 -7.08 -1.65
CA GLY A 73 -26.24 -6.09 -2.73
C GLY A 73 -26.22 -6.68 -4.14
N GLU A 74 -25.32 -6.17 -4.99
CA GLU A 74 -25.19 -6.56 -6.40
C GLU A 74 -24.86 -8.04 -6.58
N ALA A 75 -24.03 -8.61 -5.70
CA ALA A 75 -23.69 -10.03 -5.75
C ALA A 75 -24.91 -10.93 -5.53
N ARG A 76 -25.79 -10.57 -4.58
CA ARG A 76 -27.02 -11.31 -4.34
C ARG A 76 -28.01 -11.20 -5.50
N VAL A 77 -28.19 -9.99 -6.03
CA VAL A 77 -29.06 -9.75 -7.20
C VAL A 77 -28.58 -10.56 -8.40
N PHE A 78 -27.26 -10.62 -8.63
CA PHE A 78 -26.66 -11.39 -9.71
C PHE A 78 -26.95 -12.89 -9.62
N ILE A 79 -26.82 -13.49 -8.42
CA ILE A 79 -27.10 -14.92 -8.22
C ILE A 79 -28.60 -15.20 -8.36
N ASN A 80 -29.45 -14.38 -7.75
CA ASN A 80 -30.90 -14.56 -7.83
C ASN A 80 -31.45 -14.36 -9.24
N GLY A 81 -30.78 -13.57 -10.09
CA GLY A 81 -31.16 -13.37 -11.49
C GLY A 81 -30.79 -14.54 -12.43
N ARG A 82 -30.13 -15.60 -11.93
CA ARG A 82 -29.77 -16.78 -12.71
C ARG A 82 -30.41 -18.02 -12.07
N ASP A 83 -31.45 -18.57 -12.69
CA ASP A 83 -32.22 -19.70 -12.15
C ASP A 83 -31.35 -20.91 -11.77
N HIS A 84 -30.36 -21.22 -12.61
CA HIS A 84 -29.39 -22.31 -12.36
C HIS A 84 -28.43 -22.03 -11.21
N LEU A 85 -28.29 -20.80 -10.71
CA LEU A 85 -27.48 -20.44 -9.54
C LEU A 85 -28.34 -20.17 -8.29
N ALA A 86 -29.61 -19.85 -8.49
CA ALA A 86 -30.57 -19.61 -7.42
C ALA A 86 -31.06 -20.92 -6.76
N GLY A 87 -31.13 -22.02 -7.52
CA GLY A 87 -31.65 -23.31 -7.03
C GLY A 87 -30.90 -23.91 -5.83
N GLU A 88 -31.53 -24.85 -5.13
CA GLU A 88 -30.98 -25.45 -3.89
C GLU A 88 -29.74 -26.34 -4.14
N ASN A 89 -29.66 -27.00 -5.31
CA ASN A 89 -28.62 -28.01 -5.60
C ASN A 89 -27.42 -27.46 -6.41
N VAL A 90 -27.09 -26.18 -6.26
CA VAL A 90 -26.02 -25.56 -7.04
C VAL A 90 -24.66 -26.01 -6.53
N ARG A 91 -23.84 -26.52 -7.45
CA ARG A 91 -22.48 -26.95 -7.11
C ARG A 91 -21.65 -25.72 -6.77
N TYR A 92 -20.89 -25.82 -5.67
CA TYR A 92 -20.02 -24.75 -5.22
C TYR A 92 -19.06 -24.26 -6.31
N GLU A 93 -18.55 -25.17 -7.15
CA GLU A 93 -17.65 -24.87 -8.25
C GLU A 93 -18.29 -23.95 -9.30
N GLU A 94 -19.57 -24.17 -9.62
CA GLU A 94 -20.33 -23.35 -10.57
C GLU A 94 -20.62 -21.96 -9.99
N LEU A 95 -21.01 -21.91 -8.71
CA LEU A 95 -21.22 -20.66 -7.98
C LEU A 95 -19.93 -19.83 -7.91
N LYS A 96 -18.81 -20.49 -7.56
CA LYS A 96 -17.46 -19.88 -7.50
C LYS A 96 -17.06 -19.34 -8.87
N ALA A 97 -17.21 -20.13 -9.93
CA ALA A 97 -16.86 -19.72 -11.28
C ALA A 97 -17.68 -18.50 -11.73
N ALA A 98 -18.99 -18.49 -11.48
CA ALA A 98 -19.87 -17.38 -11.84
C ALA A 98 -19.54 -16.09 -11.09
N LEU A 99 -19.27 -16.17 -9.78
CA LEU A 99 -18.86 -15.02 -8.97
C LEU A 99 -17.51 -14.46 -9.43
N VAL A 100 -16.53 -15.33 -9.65
CA VAL A 100 -15.20 -14.92 -10.14
C VAL A 100 -15.31 -14.28 -11.52
N ASP A 101 -16.03 -14.88 -12.48
CA ASP A 101 -16.18 -14.29 -13.82
C ASP A 101 -16.84 -12.91 -13.79
N ARG A 102 -17.89 -12.73 -12.98
CA ARG A 102 -18.63 -11.46 -12.94
C ARG A 102 -17.88 -10.34 -12.22
N PHE A 103 -17.23 -10.65 -11.10
CA PHE A 103 -16.68 -9.67 -10.16
C PHE A 103 -15.15 -9.64 -10.13
N SER A 104 -14.47 -10.45 -10.96
CA SER A 104 -13.03 -10.27 -11.20
C SER A 104 -12.75 -9.05 -12.07
N GLU A 105 -11.59 -8.47 -11.83
CA GLU A 105 -11.07 -7.39 -12.65
C GLU A 105 -10.72 -7.94 -14.04
N LYS A 106 -11.44 -7.48 -15.08
CA LYS A 106 -11.23 -7.91 -16.49
C LYS A 106 -10.13 -7.13 -17.20
N LEU A 107 -9.32 -6.39 -16.45
CA LEU A 107 -8.27 -5.56 -17.04
C LEU A 107 -7.10 -6.44 -17.49
N PRO A 108 -6.59 -6.25 -18.72
CA PRO A 108 -5.45 -7.01 -19.20
C PRO A 108 -4.19 -6.76 -18.36
N ALA A 109 -3.30 -7.75 -18.26
CA ALA A 109 -2.03 -7.63 -17.53
C ALA A 109 -1.20 -6.40 -17.98
N ARG A 110 -1.21 -6.06 -19.28
CA ARG A 110 -0.55 -4.86 -19.83
C ARG A 110 -1.03 -3.55 -19.20
N TYR A 111 -2.30 -3.47 -18.81
CA TYR A 111 -2.85 -2.28 -18.19
C TYR A 111 -2.25 -2.08 -16.78
N HIS A 112 -2.15 -3.17 -16.01
CA HIS A 112 -1.49 -3.14 -14.70
C HIS A 112 0.01 -2.90 -14.81
N TYR A 113 0.66 -3.39 -15.87
CA TYR A 113 2.06 -3.08 -16.16
C TYR A 113 2.26 -1.57 -16.34
N ASN A 114 1.43 -0.93 -17.16
CA ASN A 114 1.51 0.52 -17.37
C ASN A 114 1.21 1.28 -16.08
N GLN A 115 0.19 0.88 -15.31
CA GLN A 115 -0.09 1.50 -14.02
C GLN A 115 1.07 1.40 -13.02
N LEU A 116 1.76 0.26 -12.98
CA LEU A 116 2.93 0.08 -12.14
C LEU A 116 4.09 0.96 -12.62
N HIS A 117 4.35 0.98 -13.92
CA HIS A 117 5.43 1.77 -14.53
C HIS A 117 5.23 3.28 -14.33
N GLU A 118 3.99 3.76 -14.44
CA GLU A 118 3.63 5.17 -14.26
C GLU A 118 3.40 5.54 -12.78
N ALA A 119 3.50 4.58 -11.86
CA ALA A 119 3.25 4.83 -10.45
C ALA A 119 4.29 5.82 -9.90
N ALA A 120 3.81 6.96 -9.43
CA ALA A 120 4.62 7.94 -8.70
C ALA A 120 4.16 8.04 -7.25
N GLN A 121 5.10 8.28 -6.34
CA GLN A 121 4.83 8.56 -4.94
C GLN A 121 3.97 9.84 -4.81
N GLY A 122 2.96 9.82 -3.95
CA GLY A 122 2.12 10.97 -3.60
C GLY A 122 2.89 12.07 -2.85
N ARG A 123 2.23 13.20 -2.56
CA ARG A 123 2.90 14.34 -1.87
C ARG A 123 3.12 14.07 -0.39
N GLU A 124 2.12 13.50 0.24
CA GLU A 124 2.11 13.15 1.66
C GLU A 124 2.26 11.65 1.89
N GLU A 125 2.50 10.88 0.82
CA GLU A 125 2.65 9.42 0.88
C GLU A 125 4.07 9.07 1.34
N THR A 126 4.19 8.21 2.35
CA THR A 126 5.50 7.71 2.80
C THR A 126 6.07 6.68 1.83
N PRO A 127 7.39 6.42 1.84
CA PRO A 127 7.98 5.37 1.01
C PRO A 127 7.34 3.98 1.24
N ILE A 128 6.94 3.67 2.47
CA ILE A 128 6.28 2.40 2.82
C ILE A 128 4.90 2.32 2.14
N GLN A 129 4.07 3.35 2.29
CA GLN A 129 2.74 3.39 1.68
C GLN A 129 2.80 3.31 0.15
N PHE A 130 3.77 4.01 -0.45
CA PHE A 130 4.01 3.95 -1.88
C PHE A 130 4.42 2.54 -2.31
N LEU A 131 5.33 1.90 -1.58
CA LEU A 131 5.74 0.53 -1.86
C LEU A 131 4.58 -0.46 -1.79
N ASP A 132 3.71 -0.36 -0.77
CA ASP A 132 2.56 -1.25 -0.62
C ASP A 132 1.61 -1.13 -1.82
N ARG A 133 1.42 0.10 -2.34
CA ARG A 133 0.67 0.33 -3.57
C ARG A 133 1.35 -0.27 -4.80
N CYS A 134 2.67 -0.12 -4.94
CA CYS A 134 3.43 -0.76 -6.01
C CYS A 134 3.37 -2.29 -5.93
N ARG A 135 3.41 -2.89 -4.73
CA ARG A 135 3.26 -4.34 -4.51
C ARG A 135 1.89 -4.84 -4.96
N ALA A 136 0.82 -4.12 -4.60
CA ALA A 136 -0.53 -4.46 -5.02
C ALA A 136 -0.67 -4.44 -6.56
N LEU A 137 -0.03 -3.48 -7.25
CA LEU A 137 -0.01 -3.43 -8.71
C LEU A 137 0.84 -4.56 -9.31
N SER A 138 2.05 -4.81 -8.77
CA SER A 138 2.95 -5.86 -9.25
C SER A 138 2.31 -7.25 -9.18
N GLN A 139 1.59 -7.57 -8.09
CA GLN A 139 0.87 -8.84 -7.97
C GLN A 139 -0.16 -9.09 -9.07
N LYS A 140 -0.79 -8.03 -9.60
CA LYS A 140 -1.75 -8.12 -10.72
C LYS A 140 -1.07 -8.37 -12.07
N THR A 141 0.24 -8.17 -12.17
CA THR A 141 1.02 -8.40 -13.40
C THR A 141 1.56 -9.83 -13.51
N VAL A 142 1.51 -10.62 -12.43
CA VAL A 142 2.06 -11.97 -12.39
C VAL A 142 0.99 -12.98 -12.83
N SER A 143 1.22 -13.59 -13.99
CA SER A 143 0.42 -14.72 -14.45
C SER A 143 0.66 -15.96 -13.56
N LYS A 144 -0.37 -16.81 -13.43
CA LYS A 144 -0.24 -18.10 -12.75
C LYS A 144 0.18 -19.16 -13.78
N SER A 145 1.30 -19.83 -13.54
CA SER A 145 1.72 -21.04 -14.26
C SER A 145 1.56 -22.28 -13.38
N ALA A 146 1.31 -23.42 -14.00
CA ALA A 146 1.29 -24.72 -13.33
C ALA A 146 2.70 -25.25 -13.04
N ASP A 147 3.72 -24.80 -13.79
CA ASP A 147 5.12 -25.18 -13.55
C ASP A 147 5.72 -24.33 -12.42
N PRO A 148 6.21 -24.94 -11.33
CA PRO A 148 6.90 -24.22 -10.26
C PRO A 148 8.12 -23.42 -10.73
N THR A 149 8.83 -23.88 -11.75
CA THR A 149 10.04 -23.20 -12.25
C THR A 149 9.66 -21.94 -13.01
N GLU A 150 8.75 -22.06 -13.99
CA GLU A 150 8.19 -20.90 -14.71
C GLU A 150 7.54 -19.90 -13.76
N GLN A 151 6.77 -20.37 -12.76
CA GLN A 151 6.15 -19.50 -11.76
C GLN A 151 7.19 -18.71 -10.94
N ARG A 152 8.35 -19.30 -10.65
CA ARG A 152 9.46 -18.62 -9.98
C ARG A 152 10.04 -17.52 -10.86
N ILE A 153 10.32 -17.82 -12.14
CA ILE A 153 10.86 -16.85 -13.10
C ILE A 153 9.92 -15.66 -13.26
N LEU A 154 8.61 -15.91 -13.46
CA LEU A 154 7.61 -14.84 -13.56
C LEU A 154 7.56 -13.95 -12.31
N ARG A 155 7.84 -14.51 -11.13
CA ARG A 155 7.89 -13.78 -9.87
C ARG A 155 9.14 -12.92 -9.76
N GLU A 156 10.31 -13.47 -10.09
CA GLU A 156 11.60 -12.74 -10.13
C GLU A 156 11.53 -11.57 -11.11
N GLU A 157 10.94 -11.76 -12.29
CA GLU A 157 10.69 -10.68 -13.25
C GLU A 157 9.74 -9.60 -12.69
N ALA A 158 8.72 -10.00 -11.93
CA ALA A 158 7.79 -9.07 -11.31
C ALA A 158 8.42 -8.28 -10.16
N GLU A 159 9.32 -8.90 -9.40
CA GLU A 159 10.12 -8.25 -8.35
C GLU A 159 11.10 -7.24 -8.96
N THR A 160 11.76 -7.59 -10.05
CA THR A 160 12.64 -6.66 -10.80
C THR A 160 11.87 -5.43 -11.31
N ARG A 161 10.67 -5.66 -11.86
CA ARG A 161 9.76 -4.59 -12.30
C ARG A 161 9.27 -3.72 -11.15
N LEU A 162 8.96 -4.34 -10.00
CA LEU A 162 8.57 -3.66 -8.78
C LEU A 162 9.69 -2.75 -8.27
N LEU A 163 10.93 -3.26 -8.17
CA LEU A 163 12.10 -2.51 -7.75
C LEU A 163 12.34 -1.30 -8.65
N THR A 164 12.33 -1.51 -9.96
CA THR A 164 12.47 -0.43 -10.95
C THR A 164 11.39 0.62 -10.74
N SER A 165 10.12 0.21 -10.70
CA SER A 165 9.00 1.16 -10.58
C SER A 165 9.03 1.92 -9.25
N PHE A 166 9.43 1.26 -8.15
CA PHE A 166 9.61 1.89 -6.86
C PHE A 166 10.73 2.93 -6.87
N VAL A 167 11.93 2.58 -7.33
CA VAL A 167 13.09 3.49 -7.38
C VAL A 167 12.81 4.70 -8.25
N TYR A 168 12.24 4.52 -9.43
CA TYR A 168 11.98 5.61 -10.37
C TYR A 168 10.74 6.44 -10.00
N GLY A 169 9.75 5.83 -9.34
CA GLY A 169 8.53 6.51 -8.88
C GLY A 169 8.69 7.30 -7.58
N LEU A 170 9.76 7.09 -6.81
CA LEU A 170 10.05 7.85 -5.60
C LEU A 170 10.36 9.32 -5.88
N ARG A 171 9.90 10.19 -4.99
CA ARG A 171 9.97 11.63 -5.20
C ARG A 171 11.31 12.26 -4.81
N ARG A 172 11.63 13.33 -5.55
CA ARG A 172 12.68 14.30 -5.24
C ARG A 172 14.04 13.67 -4.91
N GLU A 173 14.69 14.15 -3.84
CA GLU A 173 16.00 13.72 -3.38
C GLU A 173 16.02 12.25 -3.00
N THR A 174 14.93 11.71 -2.43
CA THR A 174 14.83 10.28 -2.09
C THR A 174 14.94 9.40 -3.35
N GLY A 175 14.19 9.71 -4.40
CA GLY A 175 14.29 8.96 -5.67
C GLY A 175 15.63 9.17 -6.38
N HIS A 176 16.19 10.39 -6.33
CA HIS A 176 17.49 10.69 -6.92
C HIS A 176 18.63 9.88 -6.28
N GLU A 177 18.71 9.87 -4.95
CA GLU A 177 19.73 9.12 -4.22
C GLU A 177 19.66 7.62 -4.48
N LEU A 178 18.45 7.04 -4.54
CA LEU A 178 18.28 5.62 -4.82
C LEU A 178 18.72 5.25 -6.23
N ARG A 179 18.49 6.10 -7.23
CA ARG A 179 18.99 5.87 -8.59
C ARG A 179 20.52 5.88 -8.67
N ILE A 180 21.18 6.75 -7.90
CA ILE A 180 22.64 6.79 -7.83
C ILE A 180 23.20 5.54 -7.17
N ARG A 181 22.60 5.14 -6.05
CA ARG A 181 23.09 4.02 -5.24
C ARG A 181 22.70 2.66 -5.80
N ASN A 182 21.73 2.61 -6.72
CA ASN A 182 21.27 1.44 -7.47
C ASN A 182 21.10 0.18 -6.59
N PRO A 183 20.08 0.15 -5.70
CA PRO A 183 19.85 -0.99 -4.82
C PRO A 183 19.51 -2.26 -5.59
N ASP A 184 19.93 -3.41 -5.06
CA ASP A 184 19.75 -4.73 -5.69
C ASP A 184 18.44 -5.42 -5.26
N SER A 185 17.78 -4.93 -4.21
CA SER A 185 16.53 -5.50 -3.70
C SER A 185 15.55 -4.44 -3.24
N ILE A 186 14.27 -4.83 -3.19
CA ILE A 186 13.20 -3.93 -2.74
C ILE A 186 13.31 -3.61 -1.25
N GLU A 187 13.79 -4.55 -0.44
CA GLU A 187 14.04 -4.37 0.99
C GLU A 187 15.15 -3.34 1.22
N GLN A 188 16.26 -3.45 0.46
CA GLN A 188 17.36 -2.51 0.52
C GLN A 188 16.91 -1.10 0.09
N ALA A 189 16.19 -1.02 -1.04
CA ALA A 189 15.62 0.22 -1.53
C ALA A 189 14.70 0.87 -0.48
N LEU A 190 13.80 0.11 0.14
CA LEU A 190 12.89 0.62 1.16
C LEU A 190 13.62 1.16 2.39
N ALA A 191 14.61 0.42 2.89
CA ALA A 191 15.40 0.83 4.05
C ALA A 191 16.08 2.18 3.78
N MET A 192 16.73 2.32 2.62
CA MET A 192 17.39 3.55 2.20
C MET A 192 16.40 4.70 2.02
N ALA A 193 15.28 4.46 1.32
CA ALA A 193 14.25 5.45 1.08
C ALA A 193 13.66 5.98 2.39
N THR A 194 13.44 5.10 3.37
CA THR A 194 12.91 5.45 4.69
C THR A 194 13.87 6.35 5.46
N VAL A 195 15.17 6.02 5.47
CA VAL A 195 16.20 6.84 6.12
C VAL A 195 16.26 8.23 5.50
N ILE A 196 16.34 8.31 4.17
CA ILE A 196 16.44 9.59 3.45
C ILE A 196 15.16 10.42 3.61
N TYR A 197 13.99 9.80 3.52
CA TYR A 197 12.71 10.45 3.71
C TYR A 197 12.60 11.09 5.10
N ASN A 198 12.99 10.37 6.14
CA ASN A 198 12.97 10.88 7.51
C ASN A 198 13.99 12.00 7.72
N ALA A 199 15.20 11.87 7.17
CA ALA A 199 16.21 12.93 7.21
C ALA A 199 15.71 14.22 6.55
N ASN A 200 15.13 14.13 5.35
CA ASN A 200 14.56 15.27 4.63
C ASN A 200 13.36 15.90 5.36
N LYS A 201 12.52 15.07 6.00
CA LYS A 201 11.40 15.55 6.82
C LYS A 201 11.90 16.32 8.04
N MET A 202 12.96 15.86 8.70
CA MET A 202 13.58 16.59 9.81
C MET A 202 14.24 17.90 9.34
N GLU A 203 14.98 17.88 8.23
CA GLU A 203 15.58 19.09 7.68
C GLU A 203 14.55 20.16 7.30
N THR A 204 13.46 19.75 6.65
CA THR A 204 12.37 20.67 6.30
C THR A 204 11.67 21.21 7.54
N GLY A 205 11.47 20.39 8.57
CA GLY A 205 11.00 20.83 9.89
C GLY A 205 11.93 21.89 10.51
N ILE A 206 13.24 21.63 10.53
CA ILE A 206 14.25 22.57 11.04
C ILE A 206 14.25 23.87 10.23
N LYS A 207 14.25 23.80 8.89
CA LYS A 207 14.18 24.96 7.98
C LYS A 207 12.91 25.78 8.19
N ASN A 208 11.78 25.14 8.54
CA ASN A 208 10.52 25.80 8.85
C ASN A 208 10.48 26.43 10.27
N MET A 209 11.34 25.97 11.21
CA MET A 209 11.51 26.60 12.53
C MET A 209 12.56 27.73 12.55
N LEU A 210 13.52 27.68 11.62
CA LEU A 210 14.55 28.70 11.43
C LEU A 210 14.10 30.11 10.95
N PRO A 211 12.87 30.38 10.44
CA PRO A 211 12.45 31.74 10.09
C PRO A 211 12.42 32.70 11.30
N SER A 212 12.40 32.16 12.53
CA SER A 212 12.46 32.94 13.76
C SER A 212 13.88 33.47 14.07
N LEU A 213 14.93 32.72 13.69
CA LEU A 213 16.32 33.09 13.99
C LEU A 213 16.92 34.07 12.98
N TYR A 214 16.36 34.17 11.77
CA TYR A 214 16.83 35.08 10.72
C TYR A 214 16.16 36.46 10.71
N LYS A 215 15.27 36.75 11.67
CA LYS A 215 14.75 38.11 11.92
C LYS A 215 15.64 38.95 12.86
N GLY A 216 16.78 38.42 13.33
CA GLY A 216 17.51 38.99 14.47
C GLY A 216 18.92 39.54 14.24
N THR A 217 19.60 39.30 13.11
CA THR A 217 20.99 39.75 12.93
C THR A 217 21.32 40.03 11.47
N ARG A 218 20.70 41.08 10.90
CA ARG A 218 21.44 41.81 9.86
C ARG A 218 22.65 42.42 10.55
N ALA A 219 23.86 42.06 10.13
CA ALA A 219 25.07 42.74 10.55
C ALA A 219 24.81 44.26 10.50
N PRO A 220 25.18 45.03 11.54
CA PRO A 220 24.88 46.45 11.58
C PRO A 220 25.35 47.08 10.28
N LEU A 221 24.49 47.84 9.62
CA LEU A 221 24.81 48.49 8.36
C LEU A 221 25.93 49.51 8.61
N ILE A 222 27.19 49.18 8.31
CA ILE A 222 28.34 50.06 8.54
C ILE A 222 28.60 50.89 7.28
N CYS A 223 28.79 52.20 7.44
CA CYS A 223 29.19 53.09 6.38
C CYS A 223 30.67 52.89 6.03
N TYR A 224 30.99 52.56 4.77
CA TYR A 224 32.37 52.36 4.30
C TYR A 224 33.22 53.63 4.26
N ASP A 225 32.62 54.82 4.37
CA ASP A 225 33.33 56.11 4.33
C ASP A 225 33.76 56.55 5.73
N CYS A 226 32.89 56.41 6.74
CA CYS A 226 33.16 56.89 8.10
C CYS A 226 33.26 55.78 9.16
N GLY A 227 32.99 54.52 8.81
CA GLY A 227 33.04 53.37 9.72
C GLY A 227 31.91 53.33 10.77
N GLN A 228 30.95 54.26 10.73
CA GLN A 228 29.86 54.32 11.71
C GLN A 228 28.67 53.44 11.28
N PRO A 229 28.02 52.72 12.22
CA PRO A 229 26.83 51.93 11.93
C PRO A 229 25.58 52.79 11.69
N GLY A 230 24.55 52.20 11.07
CA GLY A 230 23.22 52.80 10.90
C GLY A 230 22.98 53.54 9.58
N HIS A 231 23.96 53.62 8.67
CA HIS A 231 23.78 54.24 7.35
C HIS A 231 24.79 53.73 6.31
N ILE A 232 24.52 53.97 5.02
CA ILE A 232 25.48 53.75 3.91
C ILE A 232 26.12 55.05 3.45
N VAL A 233 27.22 54.95 2.68
CA VAL A 233 27.99 56.09 2.12
C VAL A 233 27.12 57.18 1.50
N ARG A 234 26.04 56.80 0.78
CA ARG A 234 25.10 57.75 0.15
C ARG A 234 24.40 58.69 1.15
N TYR A 235 24.22 58.25 2.39
CA TYR A 235 23.59 59.00 3.48
C TYR A 235 24.61 59.45 4.54
N CYS A 236 25.91 59.30 4.27
CA CYS A 236 26.97 59.77 5.16
C CYS A 236 26.96 61.30 5.21
N LYS A 237 26.80 61.85 6.41
CA LYS A 237 26.87 63.30 6.64
C LYS A 237 28.32 63.81 6.68
N ALA A 238 29.29 62.94 6.98
CA ALA A 238 30.71 63.31 7.02
C ALA A 238 31.28 63.62 5.62
N GLY A 239 30.81 62.92 4.57
CA GLY A 239 31.23 63.14 3.18
C GLY A 239 30.62 64.35 2.48
N ARG A 240 29.74 65.12 3.14
CA ARG A 240 29.07 66.30 2.55
C ARG A 240 29.75 67.64 2.87
N ASN A 241 30.94 67.64 3.44
CA ASN A 241 31.76 68.85 3.55
C ASN A 241 32.74 68.92 2.37
N PRO A 242 32.55 69.83 1.39
CA PRO A 242 33.45 69.97 0.24
C PRO A 242 34.86 70.47 0.62
N THR A 243 35.04 70.93 1.86
CA THR A 243 36.24 71.64 2.31
C THR A 243 37.37 70.73 2.80
N ALA A 244 37.13 69.43 3.03
CA ALA A 244 38.17 68.51 3.54
C ALA A 244 38.84 67.63 2.46
N ARG A 245 38.37 67.67 1.20
CA ARG A 245 38.89 66.78 0.14
C ARG A 245 40.16 67.29 -0.56
N ARG A 246 40.68 68.47 -0.17
CA ARG A 246 41.79 69.13 -0.88
C ARG A 246 43.18 68.93 -0.27
N GLU A 247 43.32 68.31 0.90
CA GLU A 247 44.63 68.19 1.57
C GLU A 247 45.32 66.81 1.45
N LYS A 248 44.71 65.81 0.79
CA LYS A 248 45.32 64.47 0.65
C LYS A 248 46.01 64.18 -0.69
N ASN A 249 46.07 65.16 -1.61
CA ASN A 249 46.79 65.03 -2.88
C ASN A 249 47.83 66.15 -3.03
N SER A 250 48.90 66.10 -2.23
CA SER A 250 50.18 66.75 -2.55
C SER A 250 51.30 65.74 -2.26
N PRO A 251 52.09 65.33 -3.26
CA PRO A 251 53.26 64.51 -3.04
C PRO A 251 54.41 65.40 -2.56
N ASN A 252 55.08 64.97 -1.50
CA ASN A 252 56.47 65.33 -1.23
C ASN A 252 57.18 64.05 -0.79
#